data_AF-A0AAF0ZLC6-F1
#
_entry.id   AF-A0AAF0ZLC6-F1
#
_cell.length_a   1.000
_cell.length_b   1.000
_cell.length_c   1.000
_cell.angle_alpha   90.00
_cell.angle_beta   90.00
_cell.angle_gamma   90.00
#
_symmetry.space_group_name_H-M   'P 1'
#
loop_
_entity.id
_entity.type
_entity.pdbx_description
1 polymer ?
#
loop_
_entity_poly.entity_id
_entity_poly.type
_entity_poly.pdbx_seq_one_letter_code
_entity_poly.pdbx_strand_id
1 'polypeptide(L)'
;MVLETLEGGFTDGYNKLEDYAIELKESNPGSDVVINLSKEALAQCKRKFLRMYIFFKAMKMGFKEGLRPFIGLDGTFRRGKAKGQILVVVGQDNIKHFYPLA
;
A
#
# COMPACT_ATOMS: atom_id res chain seq x y z
N MET A 1 18.23 24.38 0.57
CA MET A 1 18.39 24.03 2.00
C MET A 1 17.24 24.54 2.87
N VAL A 2 16.04 24.74 2.30
CA VAL A 2 14.83 25.23 3.04
C VAL A 2 13.61 24.32 2.78
N LEU A 3 13.56 23.61 1.64
CA LEU A 3 12.50 22.63 1.34
C LEU A 3 12.60 21.34 2.17
N GLU A 4 13.80 20.93 2.58
CA GLU A 4 13.98 19.74 3.44
C GLU A 4 13.48 19.95 4.88
N THR A 5 13.17 21.19 5.28
CA THR A 5 12.78 21.54 6.65
C THR A 5 11.26 21.57 6.85
N LEU A 6 10.47 21.61 5.77
CA LEU A 6 8.99 21.65 5.82
C LEU A 6 8.36 20.26 5.59
N GLU A 7 9.04 19.40 4.85
CA GLU A 7 8.67 18.00 4.64
C GLU A 7 9.49 17.17 5.62
N GLY A 8 8.93 16.80 6.77
CA GLY A 8 9.57 15.85 7.70
C GLY A 8 10.25 14.73 6.90
N GLY A 9 11.53 14.49 7.18
CA GLY A 9 12.45 13.90 6.22
C GLY A 9 11.88 12.61 5.64
N PHE A 10 12.19 12.32 4.37
CA PHE A 10 11.75 11.09 3.69
C PHE A 10 11.86 9.82 4.57
N THR A 11 12.91 9.75 5.39
CA THR A 11 13.15 8.71 6.39
C THR A 11 12.06 8.63 7.48
N ASP A 12 11.59 9.78 7.96
CA ASP A 12 10.56 9.89 9.00
C ASP A 12 9.21 9.35 8.51
N GLY A 13 8.88 9.56 7.23
CA GLY A 13 7.68 8.97 6.62
C GLY A 13 7.73 7.44 6.59
N TYR A 14 8.88 6.85 6.26
CA TYR A 14 9.04 5.39 6.28
C TYR A 14 9.01 4.80 7.69
N ASN A 15 9.50 5.54 8.69
CA ASN A 15 9.45 5.13 10.08
C ASN A 15 8.01 5.04 10.62
N LYS A 16 7.06 5.76 10.01
CA LYS A 16 5.63 5.76 10.38
C LYS A 16 4.79 4.74 9.62
N LEU A 17 5.37 3.94 8.71
CA LEU A 17 4.59 3.00 7.89
C LEU A 17 3.90 1.91 8.71
N GLU A 18 4.53 1.46 9.80
CA GLU A 18 3.92 0.48 10.71
C GLU A 18 2.73 1.10 11.44
N ASP A 19 2.90 2.31 12.00
CA ASP A 19 1.82 3.06 12.67
C ASP A 19 0.66 3.35 11.71
N TYR A 20 0.96 3.74 10.48
CA TYR A 20 -0.04 3.96 9.45
C TYR A 20 -0.78 2.67 9.08
N ALA A 21 -0.09 1.54 9.00
CA ALA A 21 -0.72 0.25 8.75
C ALA A 21 -1.65 -0.18 9.89
N ILE A 22 -1.33 0.17 11.13
CA ILE A 22 -2.19 -0.05 12.30
C ILE A 22 -3.43 0.84 12.20
N GLU A 23 -3.24 2.15 12.01
CA GLU A 23 -4.34 3.11 11.88
C GLU A 23 -5.31 2.72 10.75
N LEU A 24 -4.79 2.26 9.60
CA LEU A 24 -5.63 1.78 8.50
C LEU A 24 -6.49 0.57 8.89
N LYS A 25 -5.96 -0.36 9.71
CA LYS A 25 -6.72 -1.52 10.18
C LYS A 25 -7.81 -1.12 11.18
N GLU A 26 -7.49 -0.20 12.07
CA GLU A 26 -8.40 0.27 13.11
C GLU A 26 -9.55 1.10 12.52
N SER A 27 -9.23 2.04 11.62
CA SER A 27 -10.21 2.88 10.92
C SER A 27 -11.05 2.13 9.89
N ASN A 28 -10.54 1.03 9.30
CA ASN A 28 -11.25 0.24 8.28
C ASN A 28 -11.32 -1.26 8.65
N PRO A 29 -12.14 -1.63 9.65
CA PRO A 29 -12.24 -3.02 10.12
C PRO A 29 -12.57 -4.02 9.01
N GLY A 30 -11.79 -5.11 8.95
CA GLY A 30 -11.93 -6.20 7.96
C GLY A 30 -11.19 -5.97 6.63
N SER A 31 -10.44 -4.87 6.53
CA SER A 31 -9.47 -4.65 5.45
C SER A 31 -8.18 -5.44 5.72
N ASP A 32 -7.55 -5.94 4.65
CA ASP A 32 -6.24 -6.58 4.77
C ASP A 32 -5.16 -5.54 4.59
N VAL A 33 -4.35 -5.33 5.63
CA VAL A 33 -3.19 -4.44 5.56
C VAL A 33 -1.97 -5.21 6.04
N VAL A 34 -0.99 -5.39 5.17
CA VAL A 34 0.20 -6.21 5.46
C VAL A 34 1.44 -5.41 5.11
N ILE A 35 2.30 -5.20 6.11
CA ILE A 35 3.64 -4.65 5.92
C ILE A 35 4.67 -5.77 6.11
N ASN A 36 5.66 -5.82 5.22
CA ASN A 36 6.76 -6.76 5.31
C ASN A 36 8.08 -6.00 5.46
N LEU A 37 8.81 -6.32 6.52
CA LEU A 37 10.16 -5.83 6.78
C LEU A 37 11.18 -6.97 6.59
N SER A 38 12.42 -6.62 6.25
CA SER A 38 13.51 -7.60 6.14
C SER A 38 13.87 -8.15 7.51
N LYS A 39 13.81 -9.48 7.65
CA LYS A 39 14.19 -10.19 8.87
C LYS A 39 15.68 -10.04 9.17
N GLU A 40 16.50 -10.02 8.14
CA GLU A 40 17.96 -9.86 8.23
C GLU A 40 18.33 -8.47 8.76
N ALA A 41 17.64 -7.43 8.28
CA ALA A 41 17.81 -6.08 8.81
C ALA A 41 17.33 -5.99 10.26
N LEU A 42 16.18 -6.59 10.59
CA LEU A 42 15.64 -6.61 11.95
C LEU A 42 16.59 -7.31 12.93
N ALA A 43 17.25 -8.40 12.52
CA ALA A 43 18.27 -9.07 13.31
C ALA A 43 19.49 -8.17 13.64
N GLN A 44 19.72 -7.13 12.84
CA GLN A 44 20.74 -6.11 13.06
C GLN A 44 20.19 -4.85 13.74
N CYS A 45 19.00 -4.93 14.35
CA CYS A 45 18.28 -3.79 14.93
C CYS A 45 18.01 -2.65 13.93
N LYS A 46 17.90 -2.96 12.63
CA LYS A 46 17.57 -2.01 11.57
C LYS A 46 16.18 -2.30 11.01
N ARG A 47 15.43 -1.26 10.68
CA ARG A 47 14.17 -1.38 9.93
C ARG A 47 14.44 -1.19 8.44
N LYS A 48 14.13 -2.20 7.64
CA LYS A 48 14.18 -2.11 6.18
C LYS A 48 12.86 -2.57 5.59
N PHE A 49 12.14 -1.62 5.00
CA PHE A 49 10.90 -1.86 4.27
C PHE A 49 11.15 -2.73 3.03
N LEU A 50 10.26 -3.70 2.79
CA LEU A 50 10.26 -4.50 1.56
C LEU A 50 9.03 -4.24 0.71
N ARG A 51 7.84 -4.36 1.30
CA ARG A 51 6.56 -4.20 0.59
C ARG A 51 5.43 -3.93 1.58
N MET A 52 4.39 -3.29 1.07
CA MET A 52 3.11 -3.11 1.73
C MET A 52 2.00 -3.56 0.78
N TYR A 53 0.97 -4.19 1.34
CA TYR A 53 -0.23 -4.58 0.65
C TYR A 53 -1.43 -4.03 1.42
N ILE A 54 -2.39 -3.46 0.70
CA ILE A 54 -3.60 -2.87 1.27
C ILE A 54 -4.76 -3.36 0.42
N PHE A 55 -5.76 -3.99 1.04
CA PHE A 55 -7.00 -4.36 0.37
C PHE A 55 -8.18 -4.04 1.26
N PHE A 56 -8.87 -2.95 0.94
CA PHE A 56 -9.99 -2.48 1.74
C PHE A 56 -11.18 -3.42 1.66
N LYS A 57 -11.87 -3.60 2.80
CA LYS A 57 -13.08 -4.43 2.88
C LYS A 57 -14.13 -4.01 1.86
N ALA A 58 -14.35 -2.71 1.68
CA ALA A 58 -15.33 -2.19 0.72
C ALA A 58 -15.04 -2.68 -0.71
N MET A 59 -13.78 -2.61 -1.14
CA MET A 59 -13.34 -3.09 -2.46
C MET A 59 -13.49 -4.60 -2.58
N LYS A 60 -13.15 -5.34 -1.52
CA LYS A 60 -13.31 -6.80 -1.46
C LYS A 60 -14.78 -7.22 -1.63
N MET A 61 -15.71 -6.52 -0.97
CA MET A 61 -17.15 -6.81 -1.09
C MET A 61 -17.67 -6.44 -2.47
N GLY A 62 -17.37 -5.24 -2.96
CA GLY A 62 -17.80 -4.80 -4.30
C GLY A 62 -17.30 -5.72 -5.41
N PHE A 63 -16.07 -6.22 -5.32
CA PHE A 63 -15.54 -7.18 -6.28
C PHE A 63 -16.24 -8.54 -6.23
N LYS A 64 -16.46 -9.07 -5.01
CA LYS A 64 -17.17 -10.36 -4.83
C LYS A 64 -18.61 -10.30 -5.33
N GLU A 65 -19.27 -9.16 -5.14
CA GLU A 65 -20.67 -8.96 -5.54
C GLU A 65 -20.82 -8.57 -7.01
N GLY A 66 -19.76 -8.02 -7.65
CA GLY A 66 -19.81 -7.41 -8.97
C GLY A 66 -20.08 -8.32 -10.18
N LEU A 67 -20.26 -9.64 -9.98
CA LEU A 67 -20.57 -10.66 -11.01
C LEU A 67 -19.64 -10.69 -12.25
N ARG A 68 -18.52 -9.96 -12.24
CA ARG A 68 -17.51 -9.93 -13.32
C ARG A 68 -16.12 -10.20 -12.74
N PRO A 69 -15.61 -11.44 -12.83
CA PRO A 69 -14.26 -11.76 -12.38
C PRO A 69 -13.23 -11.22 -13.39
N PHE A 70 -12.96 -9.91 -13.33
CA PHE A 70 -11.89 -9.27 -14.09
C PHE A 70 -10.87 -8.68 -13.12
N ILE A 71 -9.60 -9.03 -13.32
CA ILE A 71 -8.48 -8.48 -12.56
C ILE A 71 -7.42 -8.02 -13.56
N GLY A 72 -7.13 -6.72 -13.55
CA GLY A 72 -5.96 -6.14 -14.18
C GLY A 72 -4.90 -5.83 -13.13
N LEU A 73 -3.62 -5.87 -13.54
CA LEU A 73 -2.51 -5.43 -12.71
C LEU A 73 -1.72 -4.41 -13.52
N ASP A 74 -1.58 -3.21 -12.97
CA ASP A 74 -0.73 -2.17 -13.52
C ASP A 74 0.25 -1.67 -12.46
N GLY A 75 1.30 -0.98 -12.87
CA GLY A 75 2.23 -0.41 -11.94
C GLY A 75 3.26 0.50 -12.57
N THR A 76 3.89 1.29 -11.71
CA THR A 76 4.92 2.24 -12.12
C THR A 76 6.14 2.18 -11.21
N PHE A 77 7.30 2.41 -11.82
CA PHE A 77 8.56 2.53 -11.10
C PHE A 77 8.67 3.93 -10.49
N ARG A 78 8.91 3.99 -9.18
CA ARG A 78 9.14 5.28 -8.53
C ARG A 78 10.53 5.81 -8.87
N ARG A 79 10.59 7.08 -9.27
CA ARG A 79 11.82 7.86 -9.38
C ARG A 79 11.97 8.70 -8.10
N GLY A 80 13.10 8.57 -7.39
CA GLY A 80 13.34 9.29 -6.13
C GLY A 80 14.37 8.61 -5.22
N LYS A 81 14.52 9.13 -3.99
CA LYS A 81 15.48 8.60 -2.98
C LYS A 81 15.14 7.16 -2.56
N ALA A 82 13.87 6.79 -2.40
CA ALA A 82 13.49 5.37 -2.39
C ALA A 82 13.12 4.89 -3.77
N LYS A 83 13.83 3.83 -4.16
CA LYS A 83 13.52 3.04 -5.33
C LYS A 83 12.47 2.00 -4.96
N GLY A 84 11.61 1.67 -5.91
CA GLY A 84 10.57 0.67 -5.73
C GLY A 84 9.54 0.72 -6.86
N GLN A 85 8.53 -0.12 -6.73
CA GLN A 85 7.38 -0.17 -7.62
C GLN A 85 6.12 0.12 -6.81
N ILE A 86 5.21 0.88 -7.39
CA ILE A 86 3.82 0.91 -6.95
C ILE A 86 3.06 0.03 -7.92
N LEU A 87 2.36 -0.97 -7.39
CA LEU A 87 1.49 -1.86 -8.12
C LEU A 87 0.05 -1.53 -7.71
N VAL A 88 -0.86 -1.53 -8.67
CA VAL A 88 -2.30 -1.37 -8.45
C VAL A 88 -3.02 -2.50 -9.16
N VAL A 89 -3.81 -3.25 -8.40
CA VAL A 89 -4.76 -4.21 -8.91
C VAL A 89 -6.05 -3.46 -9.24
N VAL A 90 -6.59 -3.64 -10.44
CA VAL A 90 -7.85 -3.02 -10.87
C VAL A 90 -8.91 -4.08 -11.13
N GLY A 91 -10.13 -3.81 -10.67
CA GLY A 91 -11.33 -4.57 -10.97
C GLY A 91 -12.19 -3.82 -11.99
N GLN A 92 -13.15 -4.52 -12.60
CA GLN A 92 -14.18 -3.90 -13.43
C GLN A 92 -15.56 -4.15 -12.82
N ASP A 93 -16.38 -3.11 -12.71
CA ASP A 93 -17.74 -3.22 -12.19
C ASP A 93 -18.73 -3.71 -13.28
N ASN A 94 -20.00 -3.87 -12.90
CA ASN A 94 -21.06 -4.31 -13.80
C ASN A 94 -21.42 -3.27 -14.89
N ILE A 95 -21.09 -2.00 -14.70
CA ILE A 95 -21.27 -0.88 -15.65
C ILE A 95 -20.04 -0.70 -16.57
N LYS A 96 -19.00 -1.53 -16.38
CA LYS A 96 -17.70 -1.52 -17.11
C LYS A 96 -16.72 -0.43 -16.68
N HIS A 97 -16.91 0.21 -15.52
CA HIS A 97 -15.90 1.10 -14.95
C HIS A 97 -14.79 0.33 -14.25
N PHE A 98 -13.58 0.86 -14.32
CA PHE A 98 -12.43 0.33 -13.59
C PHE A 98 -12.26 1.03 -12.25
N TYR A 99 -11.93 0.25 -11.22
CA TYR A 99 -11.67 0.77 -9.88
C TYR A 99 -10.50 0.01 -9.23
N PRO A 100 -9.75 0.65 -8.32
CA PRO A 100 -8.65 0.00 -7.64
C PRO A 100 -9.17 -1.02 -6.61
N LEU A 101 -8.55 -2.20 -6.60
CA LEU A 101 -8.78 -3.25 -5.62
C LEU A 101 -7.72 -3.19 -4.51
N ALA A 102 -6.44 -3.20 -4.88
CA ALA A 102 -5.32 -3.26 -3.95
C ALA A 102 -4.06 -2.58 -4.50
#